data_AF-A0A966MCN8-F1
#
_entry.id   AF-A0A966MCN8-F1
#
_cell.length_a   1.000
_cell.length_b   1.000
_cell.length_c   1.000
_cell.angle_alpha   90.00
_cell.angle_beta   90.00
_cell.angle_gamma   90.00
#
_symmetry.space_group_name_H-M   'P 1'
#
loop_
_entity.id
_entity.type
_entity.pdbx_description
1 polymer ?
#
loop_
_entity_poly.entity_id
_entity_poly.type
_entity_poly.pdbx_seq_one_letter_code
_entity_poly.pdbx_strand_id
1 'polypeptide(L)' 'MYDETKLSEYKFRIAISIFLLFIITYAALFSELNGPAIFEIIFIGGAFSVLSLVHSCWAIRKIIRKS' A
#
# COMPACT_ATOMS: atom_id res chain seq x y z
N MET A 1 2.91 11.93 8.26
CA MET A 1 3.60 12.32 9.51
C MET A 1 3.47 11.17 10.50
N TYR A 2 4.57 10.69 11.06
CA TYR A 2 4.57 9.61 12.04
C TYR A 2 4.01 10.11 13.37
N ASP A 3 2.95 9.48 13.83
CA ASP A 3 2.29 9.70 15.12
C ASP A 3 2.10 8.34 15.80
N GLU A 4 2.53 8.22 17.06
CA GLU A 4 2.54 6.96 17.81
C GLU A 4 1.20 6.61 18.46
N THR A 5 0.26 7.57 18.52
CA THR A 5 -1.10 7.35 19.03
C THR A 5 -2.04 6.74 18.00
N LYS A 6 -1.65 6.78 16.72
CA LYS A 6 -2.49 6.42 15.56
C LYS A 6 -2.31 4.97 15.09
N LEU A 7 -2.15 4.02 16.00
CA LEU A 7 -1.97 2.60 15.68
C LEU A 7 -3.11 2.05 14.78
N SER A 8 -4.35 2.44 15.07
CA SER A 8 -5.53 2.05 14.28
C SER A 8 -5.45 2.54 12.83
N GLU A 9 -4.99 3.79 12.61
CA GLU A 9 -4.85 4.33 11.25
C GLU A 9 -3.76 3.61 10.45
N TYR A 10 -2.64 3.19 11.06
CA TYR A 10 -1.63 2.42 10.33
C TYR A 10 -2.14 1.02 9.99
N LYS A 11 -2.89 0.36 10.88
CA LYS A 11 -3.53 -0.93 10.57
C LYS A 11 -4.51 -0.78 9.40
N PHE A 12 -5.30 0.28 9.39
CA PHE A 12 -6.20 0.61 8.30
C PHE A 12 -5.46 0.88 6.98
N ARG A 13 -4.36 1.64 7.02
CA ARG A 13 -3.50 1.88 5.85
C ARG A 13 -2.89 0.61 5.30
N ILE A 14 -2.49 -0.34 6.16
CA ILE A 14 -2.02 -1.67 5.72
C ILE A 14 -3.15 -2.42 4.99
N ALA A 15 -4.34 -2.47 5.58
CA ALA A 15 -5.50 -3.13 4.96
C ALA A 15 -5.83 -2.54 3.59
N ILE A 16 -5.87 -1.21 3.48
CA ILE A 16 -6.07 -0.51 2.19
C ILE A 16 -4.94 -0.81 1.21
N SER A 17 -3.67 -0.80 1.66
CA SER A 17 -2.54 -1.03 0.77
C SER A 17 -2.54 -2.45 0.20
N ILE A 18 -2.91 -3.45 1.01
CA ILE A 18 -3.12 -4.83 0.56
C ILE A 18 -4.28 -4.91 -0.43
N PHE A 19 -5.41 -4.27 -0.12
CA PHE A 19 -6.57 -4.23 -1.00
C PHE A 19 -6.25 -3.60 -2.37
N LEU A 20 -5.52 -2.48 -2.38
CA LEU A 20 -5.03 -1.84 -3.61
C LEU A 20 -4.09 -2.76 -4.40
N LEU A 21 -3.17 -3.46 -3.73
CA LEU A 21 -2.29 -4.43 -4.37
C LEU A 21 -3.08 -5.55 -5.07
N PHE A 22 -4.16 -6.05 -4.46
CA PHE A 22 -5.04 -7.04 -5.08
C PHE A 22 -5.72 -6.49 -6.33
N ILE A 23 -6.28 -5.27 -6.26
CA ILE A 23 -6.93 -4.63 -7.43
C ILE A 23 -5.91 -4.39 -8.55
N ILE A 24 -4.72 -3.89 -8.23
CA ILE A 24 -3.66 -3.63 -9.21
C ILE A 24 -3.18 -4.94 -9.85
N THR A 25 -3.05 -6.01 -9.07
CA THR A 25 -2.66 -7.33 -9.58
C THR A 25 -3.76 -7.93 -10.46
N TYR A 26 -5.02 -7.82 -10.03
CA TYR A 26 -6.17 -8.26 -10.82
C TYR A 26 -6.27 -7.50 -12.13
N ALA A 27 -6.11 -6.17 -12.08
CA ALA A 27 -5.99 -5.35 -13.27
C ALA A 27 -4.81 -5.84 -14.11
N ALA A 28 -3.59 -5.98 -13.59
CA ALA A 28 -2.44 -6.45 -14.37
C ALA A 28 -2.66 -7.81 -15.09
N LEU A 29 -3.44 -8.73 -14.52
CA LEU A 29 -3.65 -10.08 -15.05
C LEU A 29 -4.84 -10.22 -16.00
N PHE A 30 -5.97 -9.54 -15.72
CA PHE A 30 -7.24 -9.75 -16.43
C PHE A 30 -7.61 -8.61 -17.37
N SER A 31 -6.84 -7.55 -17.33
CA SER A 31 -7.07 -6.38 -18.13
C SER A 31 -6.39 -6.55 -19.48
N GLU A 32 -7.18 -6.73 -20.54
CA GLU A 32 -6.73 -6.53 -21.92
C GLU A 32 -6.44 -5.04 -22.24
N LEU A 33 -6.26 -4.18 -21.21
CA LEU A 33 -5.80 -2.80 -21.38
C LEU A 33 -4.36 -2.79 -21.89
N ASN A 34 -4.22 -2.96 -23.19
CA ASN A 34 -2.98 -2.77 -23.91
C ASN A 34 -2.74 -1.26 -24.04
N GLY A 35 -1.79 -0.73 -23.27
CA GLY A 35 -1.40 0.67 -23.38
C GLY A 35 -0.65 1.24 -22.17
N PRO A 36 -0.14 2.48 -22.29
CA PRO A 36 0.62 3.16 -21.24
C PRO A 36 -0.16 3.37 -19.92
N ALA A 37 -1.50 3.38 -19.98
CA ALA A 37 -2.34 3.51 -18.79
C ALA A 37 -2.19 2.34 -17.80
N ILE A 38 -2.04 1.10 -18.30
CA ILE A 38 -1.86 -0.06 -17.41
C ILE A 38 -0.48 0.00 -16.73
N PHE A 39 0.53 0.50 -17.45
CA PHE A 39 1.87 0.69 -16.93
C PHE A 39 1.89 1.72 -15.81
N GLU A 40 1.20 2.85 -15.97
CA GLU A 40 1.06 3.85 -14.90
C GLU A 40 0.34 3.30 -13.67
N ILE A 41 -0.73 2.53 -13.85
CA ILE A 41 -1.49 1.93 -12.74
C ILE A 41 -0.62 0.95 -11.95
N ILE A 42 0.13 0.08 -12.65
CA ILE A 42 1.02 -0.89 -12.00
C ILE A 42 2.21 -0.17 -11.37
N PHE A 43 2.84 0.76 -12.08
CA PHE A 43 4.07 1.40 -11.62
C PHE A 43 3.80 2.42 -10.52
N ILE A 44 2.92 3.38 -10.73
CA ILE A 44 2.60 4.44 -9.76
C ILE A 44 1.74 3.87 -8.63
N GLY A 45 0.65 3.16 -8.98
CA GLY A 45 -0.25 2.56 -7.99
C GLY A 45 0.42 1.45 -7.18
N GLY A 46 1.21 0.59 -7.85
CA GLY A 46 1.97 -0.46 -7.18
C GLY A 46 3.08 0.09 -6.30
N ALA A 47 3.89 1.03 -6.80
CA ALA A 47 4.93 1.65 -5.98
C ALA A 47 4.34 2.38 -4.76
N PHE A 48 3.25 3.12 -4.95
CA PHE A 48 2.57 3.82 -3.86
C PHE A 48 2.03 2.87 -2.80
N SER A 49 1.35 1.80 -3.20
CA SER A 49 0.80 0.81 -2.27
C SER A 49 1.89 0.08 -1.49
N VAL A 50 2.99 -0.32 -2.13
CA VAL A 50 4.14 -0.95 -1.47
C VAL A 50 4.81 0.02 -0.48
N LEU A 51 5.09 1.26 -0.89
CA LEU A 51 5.70 2.26 -0.01
C LEU A 51 4.81 2.59 1.19
N SER A 52 3.50 2.72 0.98
CA SER A 52 2.51 2.92 2.04
C SER A 52 2.47 1.75 3.02
N LEU A 53 2.53 0.52 2.52
CA LEU A 53 2.58 -0.69 3.34
C LEU A 53 3.85 -0.75 4.18
N VAL A 54 5.01 -0.52 3.57
CA VAL A 54 6.32 -0.52 4.24
C VAL A 54 6.37 0.56 5.32
N HIS A 55 5.93 1.79 5.00
CA HIS A 55 5.89 2.89 5.96
C HIS A 55 4.96 2.56 7.15
N SER A 56 3.79 1.98 6.90
CA SER A 56 2.84 1.61 7.95
C SER A 56 3.35 0.47 8.83
N CYS A 57 3.99 -0.55 8.23
CA CYS A 57 4.67 -1.62 8.98
C CYS A 57 5.84 -1.10 9.81
N TRP A 58 6.66 -0.19 9.27
CA TRP A 58 7.74 0.45 10.00
C TRP A 58 7.22 1.27 11.17
N ALA A 59 6.15 2.05 10.97
CA ALA A 59 5.53 2.85 12.02
C ALA A 59 5.00 1.96 13.16
N ILE A 60 4.28 0.89 12.85
CA ILE A 60 3.78 -0.07 13.86
C ILE A 60 4.93 -0.73 14.61
N ARG A 61 5.98 -1.20 13.91
CA ARG A 61 7.17 -1.79 14.56
C ARG A 61 7.87 -0.79 15.50
N LYS A 62 7.92 0.48 15.11
CA LYS A 62 8.51 1.54 15.94
C LYS A 62 7.68 1.84 17.19
N ILE A 63 6.35 1.82 17.08
CA ILE A 63 5.42 1.95 18.23
C ILE A 63 5.61 0.78 19.19
N ILE A 64 5.61 -0.46 18.68
CA ILE A 64 5.76 -1.67 19.50
C ILE A 64 7.13 -1.70 20.21
N ARG A 65 8.21 -1.25 19.56
CA ARG A 65 9.55 -1.19 20.19
C ARG A 65 9.71 -0.09 21.25
N LYS A 66 8.80 0.89 21.29
CA LYS A 66 8.81 2.00 22.25
C LYS A 66 7.93 1.74 23.49
N SER A 67 7.04 0.75 23.41
CA SER A 67 6.16 0.30 24.50
C SER A 67 6.79 -0.82 25.30
#